data_AF-A0A7C9P4X7-F1
#
_entry.id   AF-A0A7C9P4X7-F1
#
_cell.length_a   1.000
_cell.length_b   1.000
_cell.length_c   1.000
_cell.angle_alpha   90.00
_cell.angle_beta   90.00
_cell.angle_gamma   90.00
#
_symmetry.space_group_name_H-M   'P 1'
#
loop_
_entity.id
_entity.type
_entity.pdbx_description
1 polymer ?
#
loop_
_entity_poly.entity_id
_entity_poly.type
_entity_poly.pdbx_seq_one_letter_code
_entity_poly.pdbx_strand_id
1 'polypeptide(L)'
;MTKSVAAPEIFQIPLDQLDPAIVPPGAKPGSSEFDQAVIMHYALRYAEKGWQAMVTVNDGFVRVLAIPQQGMDPKDYVQGLLRNGFLEDALPILQALDGMIEDAEIAYNLGICFSELGQTA
;
A
#
# COMPACT_ATOMS: atom_id res chain seq x y z
N MET A 1 23.92 -17.80 9.42
CA MET A 1 23.44 -16.41 9.49
C MET A 1 22.08 -16.37 8.82
N THR A 2 21.00 -16.23 9.59
CA THR A 2 19.65 -16.01 9.04
C THR A 2 19.66 -14.62 8.40
N LYS A 3 19.54 -14.57 7.07
CA LYS A 3 19.43 -13.33 6.31
C LYS A 3 18.14 -12.64 6.78
N SER A 4 18.23 -11.40 7.27
CA SER A 4 17.04 -10.63 7.66
C SER A 4 16.11 -10.54 6.46
N VAL A 5 14.87 -10.98 6.63
CA VAL A 5 13.82 -10.84 5.63
C VAL A 5 13.44 -9.36 5.58
N ALA A 6 13.61 -8.73 4.42
CA ALA A 6 13.20 -7.35 4.24
C ALA A 6 11.66 -7.27 4.30
N ALA A 7 11.14 -6.30 5.06
CA ALA A 7 9.72 -6.04 5.14
C ALA A 7 9.19 -5.51 3.79
N PRO A 8 7.92 -5.79 3.44
CA PRO A 8 7.28 -5.14 2.33
C PRO A 8 7.13 -3.64 2.59
N GLU A 9 7.13 -2.84 1.53
CA GLU A 9 6.70 -1.44 1.59
C GLU A 9 5.23 -1.38 1.18
N ILE A 10 4.36 -0.91 2.09
CA ILE A 10 2.91 -0.86 1.89
C ILE A 10 2.42 0.51 2.33
N PHE A 11 1.79 1.24 1.43
CA PHE A 11 1.27 2.57 1.73
C PHE A 11 0.18 3.00 0.75
N GLN A 12 -0.55 4.04 1.15
CA GLN A 12 -1.47 4.78 0.29
C GLN A 12 -1.17 6.28 0.34
N ILE A 13 -1.28 6.97 -0.79
CA ILE A 13 -1.06 8.40 -0.94
C ILE A 13 -2.32 9.02 -1.54
N PRO A 14 -2.94 10.04 -0.90
CA PRO A 14 -4.01 10.81 -1.51
C PRO A 14 -3.58 11.44 -2.84
N LEU A 15 -4.46 11.44 -3.85
CA LEU A 15 -4.11 11.94 -5.19
C LEU A 15 -3.72 13.43 -5.19
N ASP A 16 -4.22 14.22 -4.24
CA ASP A 16 -3.89 15.65 -4.06
C ASP A 16 -2.53 15.89 -3.39
N GLN A 17 -1.92 14.85 -2.82
CA GLN A 17 -0.59 14.87 -2.23
C GLN A 17 0.47 14.23 -3.11
N LEU A 18 0.09 13.71 -4.29
CA LEU A 18 1.02 13.10 -5.21
C LEU A 18 1.97 14.14 -5.82
N ASP A 19 3.26 13.81 -5.91
CA ASP A 19 4.23 14.67 -6.57
C ASP A 19 3.83 14.92 -8.03
N PRO A 20 3.58 16.18 -8.44
CA PRO A 20 3.17 16.49 -9.81
C PRO A 20 4.23 16.12 -10.85
N ALA A 21 5.49 15.91 -10.47
CA ALA A 21 6.53 15.44 -11.38
C ALA A 21 6.35 13.97 -11.83
N ILE A 22 5.53 13.20 -11.12
CA ILE A 22 5.22 11.80 -11.47
C ILE A 22 4.31 11.73 -12.70
N VAL A 23 3.49 12.76 -12.92
CA VAL A 23 2.43 12.75 -13.94
C VAL A 23 2.74 13.70 -15.09
N PRO A 24 2.38 13.34 -16.34
CA PRO A 24 2.57 14.22 -17.49
C PRO A 24 1.83 15.55 -17.32
N PRO A 25 2.38 16.67 -17.84
CA PRO A 25 1.68 17.95 -17.81
C PRO A 25 0.28 17.86 -18.44
N GLY A 26 -0.73 18.28 -17.70
CA GLY A 26 -2.13 18.29 -18.16
C GLY A 26 -2.90 16.99 -17.98
N ALA A 27 -2.24 15.89 -17.57
CA ALA A 27 -2.94 14.68 -17.12
C ALA A 27 -3.71 14.98 -15.82
N LYS A 28 -4.92 14.43 -15.69
CA LYS A 28 -5.81 14.68 -14.54
C LYS A 28 -6.13 13.36 -13.83
N PRO A 29 -6.29 13.37 -12.49
CA PRO A 29 -6.80 12.22 -11.76
C PRO A 29 -8.06 11.62 -12.41
N GLY A 30 -8.07 10.29 -12.58
CA GLY A 30 -9.14 9.56 -13.26
C GLY A 30 -9.02 9.48 -14.78
N SER A 31 -7.96 10.04 -15.38
CA SER A 31 -7.62 9.82 -16.78
C SER A 31 -6.66 8.63 -16.91
N SER A 32 -6.79 7.87 -18.00
CA SER A 32 -5.91 6.72 -18.28
C SER A 32 -4.43 7.12 -18.30
N GLU A 33 -4.11 8.32 -18.81
CA GLU A 33 -2.75 8.85 -18.89
C GLU A 33 -2.17 9.13 -17.49
N PHE A 34 -2.98 9.66 -16.59
CA PHE A 34 -2.59 9.86 -15.20
C PHE A 34 -2.33 8.52 -14.53
N ASP A 35 -3.30 7.59 -14.57
CA ASP A 35 -3.21 6.31 -13.89
C ASP A 35 -1.99 5.50 -14.40
N GLN A 36 -1.78 5.46 -15.71
CA GLN A 36 -0.64 4.77 -16.31
C GLN A 36 0.71 5.38 -15.89
N ALA A 37 0.82 6.71 -15.83
CA ALA A 37 2.05 7.36 -15.41
C ALA A 37 2.40 7.05 -13.95
N VAL A 38 1.40 7.08 -13.07
CA VAL A 38 1.58 6.74 -11.65
C VAL A 38 1.99 5.27 -11.49
N ILE A 39 1.26 4.35 -12.14
CA ILE A 39 1.57 2.92 -12.11
C ILE A 39 3.01 2.68 -12.62
N MET A 40 3.37 3.27 -13.75
CA MET A 40 4.70 3.12 -14.35
C MET A 40 5.81 3.66 -13.45
N HIS A 41 5.61 4.83 -12.83
CA HIS A 41 6.59 5.43 -11.92
C HIS A 41 6.95 4.49 -10.77
N TYR A 42 5.94 3.98 -10.04
CA TYR A 42 6.18 3.08 -8.92
C TYR A 42 6.67 1.71 -9.37
N ALA A 43 6.14 1.16 -10.47
CA ALA A 43 6.61 -0.12 -11.01
C ALA A 43 8.10 -0.07 -11.35
N LEU A 44 8.57 0.98 -12.04
CA LEU A 44 9.98 1.15 -12.38
C LEU A 44 10.85 1.34 -11.12
N ARG A 45 10.42 2.18 -10.19
CA ARG A 45 11.12 2.44 -8.92
C ARG A 45 11.43 1.15 -8.15
N TYR A 46 10.49 0.21 -8.10
CA TYR A 46 10.69 -1.06 -7.39
C TYR A 46 11.35 -2.13 -8.26
N ALA A 47 11.15 -2.12 -9.58
CA ALA A 47 11.89 -2.98 -10.49
C ALA A 47 13.41 -2.70 -10.44
N GLU A 48 13.84 -1.45 -10.28
CA GLU A 48 15.26 -1.07 -10.07
C GLU A 48 15.86 -1.69 -8.81
N LYS A 49 15.04 -1.91 -7.77
CA LYS A 49 15.43 -2.63 -6.54
C LYS A 49 15.38 -4.15 -6.69
N GLY A 50 14.89 -4.66 -7.83
CA GLY A 50 14.59 -6.08 -8.06
C GLY A 50 13.36 -6.59 -7.31
N TRP A 51 12.49 -5.69 -6.83
CA TRP A 51 11.28 -6.01 -6.07
C TRP A 51 10.08 -6.13 -7.00
N GLN A 52 9.06 -6.87 -6.57
CA GLN A 52 7.76 -6.91 -7.23
C GLN A 52 6.87 -5.82 -6.64
N ALA A 53 6.16 -5.07 -7.47
CA ALA A 53 5.23 -4.05 -7.00
C ALA A 53 3.86 -4.20 -7.65
N MET A 54 2.82 -4.07 -6.84
CA MET A 54 1.45 -3.87 -7.26
C MET A 54 1.07 -2.41 -6.97
N VAL A 55 0.45 -1.75 -7.93
CA VAL A 55 0.06 -0.35 -7.84
C VAL A 55 -1.39 -0.22 -8.29
N THR A 56 -2.23 0.40 -7.46
CA THR A 56 -3.61 0.74 -7.84
C THR A 56 -3.81 2.25 -7.74
N VAL A 57 -4.67 2.78 -8.61
CA VAL A 57 -5.12 4.17 -8.58
C VAL A 57 -6.64 4.13 -8.58
N ASN A 58 -7.24 4.36 -7.41
CA ASN A 58 -8.68 4.26 -7.20
C ASN A 58 -9.11 5.00 -5.93
N ASP A 59 -10.39 5.37 -5.86
CA ASP A 59 -11.03 5.95 -4.67
C ASP A 59 -10.31 7.16 -4.06
N GLY A 60 -9.63 7.96 -4.90
CA GLY A 60 -8.89 9.13 -4.44
C GLY A 60 -7.48 8.85 -3.92
N PHE A 61 -6.97 7.63 -4.07
CA PHE A 61 -5.64 7.23 -3.60
C PHE A 61 -4.82 6.54 -4.69
N VAL A 62 -3.50 6.66 -4.56
CA VAL A 62 -2.52 5.70 -5.10
C VAL A 62 -2.18 4.74 -3.99
N ARG A 63 -2.26 3.44 -4.23
CA ARG A 63 -1.84 2.41 -3.27
C ARG A 63 -0.70 1.60 -3.86
N VAL A 64 0.31 1.33 -3.04
CA VAL A 64 1.51 0.62 -3.44
C VAL A 64 1.76 -0.50 -2.46
N LEU A 65 1.95 -1.69 -3.01
CA LEU A 65 2.44 -2.86 -2.31
C LEU A 65 3.71 -3.33 -3.04
N ALA A 66 4.86 -3.21 -2.39
CA ALA A 66 6.13 -3.65 -2.94
C ALA A 66 6.79 -4.73 -2.06
N ILE A 67 7.13 -5.86 -2.67
CA ILE A 67 7.60 -7.08 -2.00
C ILE A 67 9.01 -7.43 -2.53
N PRO A 68 10.03 -7.53 -1.66
CA PRO A 68 11.33 -8.10 -2.03
C PRO A 68 11.21 -9.56 -2.51
N GLN A 69 12.12 -10.06 -3.36
CA GLN A 69 12.06 -11.44 -3.89
C GLN A 69 12.04 -12.57 -2.83
N GLN A 70 12.47 -12.25 -1.61
CA GLN A 70 12.42 -13.14 -0.44
C GLN A 70 11.83 -12.41 0.76
N GLY A 71 10.94 -11.45 0.49
CA GLY A 71 10.27 -10.64 1.49
C GLY A 71 9.20 -11.41 2.24
N MET A 72 8.78 -10.85 3.38
CA MET A 72 7.65 -11.37 4.13
C MET A 72 6.36 -11.16 3.33
N ASP A 73 5.41 -12.09 3.48
CA ASP A 73 4.07 -11.89 2.95
C ASP A 73 3.42 -10.65 3.60
N PRO A 74 2.77 -9.75 2.83
CA PRO A 74 2.16 -8.53 3.37
C PRO A 74 1.13 -8.77 4.46
N LYS A 75 0.37 -9.87 4.36
CA LYS A 75 -0.64 -10.25 5.34
C LYS A 75 0.02 -10.74 6.62
N ASP A 76 1.07 -11.56 6.50
CA ASP A 76 1.88 -11.99 7.66
C ASP A 76 2.52 -10.80 8.36
N TYR A 77 3.00 -9.81 7.60
CA TYR A 77 3.61 -8.59 8.15
C TYR A 77 2.61 -7.79 8.99
N VAL A 78 1.43 -7.49 8.44
CA VAL A 78 0.42 -6.71 9.17
C VAL A 78 -0.18 -7.50 10.34
N GLN A 79 -0.35 -8.82 10.21
CA GLN A 79 -0.74 -9.67 11.34
C GLN A 79 0.31 -9.64 12.46
N GLY A 80 1.60 -9.56 12.12
CA GLY A 80 2.68 -9.38 13.08
C GLY A 80 2.51 -8.11 13.91
N LEU A 81 2.17 -6.98 13.27
CA LEU A 81 1.91 -5.72 13.96
C LEU A 81 0.70 -5.81 14.88
N LEU A 82 -0.42 -6.37 14.37
CA LEU A 82 -1.65 -6.55 15.13
C LEU A 82 -1.45 -7.39 16.40
N ARG A 83 -0.75 -8.53 16.28
CA ARG A 83 -0.48 -9.43 17.42
C ARG A 83 0.36 -8.78 18.52
N ASN A 84 1.16 -7.78 18.18
CA ASN A 84 1.99 -7.03 19.12
C ASN A 84 1.35 -5.71 19.58
N GLY A 85 0.11 -5.43 19.18
CA GLY A 85 -0.63 -4.24 19.59
C GLY A 85 -0.20 -2.94 18.90
N PHE A 86 0.57 -3.00 17.80
CA PHE A 86 1.00 -1.84 17.02
C PHE A 86 -0.11 -1.39 16.07
N LEU A 87 -1.25 -0.96 16.62
CA LEU A 87 -2.46 -0.66 15.84
C LEU A 87 -2.29 0.57 14.95
N GLU A 88 -1.59 1.61 15.42
CA GLU A 88 -1.34 2.84 14.65
C GLU A 88 -0.46 2.56 13.41
N ASP A 89 0.51 1.65 13.54
CA ASP A 89 1.35 1.22 12.42
C ASP A 89 0.61 0.26 11.48
N ALA A 90 -0.26 -0.59 12.03
CA ALA A 90 -1.04 -1.55 11.24
C ALA A 90 -2.15 -0.89 10.42
N LEU A 91 -2.81 0.16 10.95
CA LEU A 91 -3.93 0.83 10.32
C LEU A 91 -3.66 1.28 8.87
N PRO A 92 -2.62 2.07 8.57
CA PRO A 92 -2.37 2.52 7.19
C PRO A 92 -2.06 1.37 6.24
N ILE A 93 -1.48 0.28 6.74
CA ILE A 93 -1.20 -0.93 5.95
C ILE A 93 -2.50 -1.65 5.62
N LEU A 94 -3.39 -1.83 6.60
CA LEU A 94 -4.70 -2.45 6.37
C LEU A 94 -5.55 -1.64 5.38
N GLN A 95 -5.55 -0.30 5.49
CA GLN A 95 -6.27 0.57 4.55
C GLN A 95 -5.74 0.44 3.11
N ALA A 96 -4.41 0.34 2.95
CA ALA A 96 -3.81 0.12 1.65
C ALA A 96 -4.16 -1.27 1.09
N LEU A 97 -4.05 -2.32 1.90
CA LEU A 97 -4.36 -3.69 1.46
C LEU A 97 -5.85 -3.87 1.12
N ASP A 98 -6.76 -3.32 1.91
CA ASP A 98 -8.22 -3.40 1.68
C ASP A 98 -8.62 -2.75 0.35
N GLY A 99 -8.03 -1.61 0.00
CA GLY A 99 -8.26 -0.96 -1.29
C GLY A 99 -7.55 -1.60 -2.50
N MET A 100 -6.79 -2.68 -2.27
CA MET A 100 -5.99 -3.37 -3.28
C MET A 100 -6.39 -4.84 -3.47
N ILE A 101 -6.87 -5.50 -2.42
CA ILE A 101 -7.09 -6.94 -2.34
C ILE A 101 -8.44 -7.20 -1.68
N GLU A 102 -9.31 -7.93 -2.36
CA GLU A 102 -10.58 -8.38 -1.79
C GLU A 102 -10.33 -9.57 -0.83
N ASP A 103 -10.04 -9.27 0.44
CA ASP A 103 -9.77 -10.26 1.49
C ASP A 103 -10.58 -9.94 2.76
N ALA A 104 -11.48 -10.85 3.15
CA ALA A 104 -12.38 -10.67 4.28
C ALA A 104 -11.65 -10.54 5.64
N GLU A 105 -10.47 -11.12 5.79
CA GLU A 105 -9.68 -11.00 7.01
C GLU A 105 -9.01 -9.63 7.12
N ILE A 106 -8.56 -9.06 6.00
CA ILE A 106 -8.04 -7.68 5.96
C ILE A 106 -9.15 -6.71 6.34
N ALA A 107 -10.33 -6.82 5.73
CA ALA A 107 -11.49 -5.97 6.04
C ALA A 107 -11.93 -6.10 7.51
N TYR A 108 -11.96 -7.33 8.04
CA TYR A 108 -12.28 -7.57 9.44
C TYR A 108 -11.27 -6.90 10.39
N ASN A 109 -9.97 -7.14 10.17
CA ASN A 109 -8.93 -6.55 11.00
C ASN A 109 -8.90 -5.02 10.91
N LEU A 110 -9.21 -4.45 9.75
CA LEU A 110 -9.34 -3.01 9.57
C LEU A 110 -10.47 -2.43 10.45
N GLY A 111 -11.63 -3.09 10.46
CA GLY A 111 -12.75 -2.70 11.33
C GLY A 111 -12.39 -2.76 12.82
N ILE A 112 -11.65 -3.79 13.25
CA ILE A 112 -11.15 -3.89 14.62
C ILE A 112 -10.15 -2.75 14.93
N CYS A 113 -9.21 -2.47 14.03
CA CYS A 113 -8.27 -1.36 14.20
C CYS A 113 -8.97 -0.02 14.40
N PHE A 114 -9.98 0.30 13.57
CA PHE A 114 -10.77 1.51 13.74
C PHE A 114 -11.47 1.54 15.10
N SER A 115 -12.15 0.45 15.47
CA SER A 115 -12.85 0.31 16.75
C SER A 115 -11.93 0.55 17.96
N GLU A 116 -10.77 -0.11 18.00
CA GLU A 116 -9.82 -0.01 19.11
C GLU A 116 -9.14 1.37 19.21
N LEU A 117 -8.96 2.04 18.07
CA LEU A 117 -8.42 3.41 18.03
C LEU A 117 -9.50 4.48 18.29
N GLY A 118 -10.75 4.08 18.57
CA GLY A 118 -11.87 5.00 18.78
C GLY A 118 -12.26 5.79 17.53
N GLN A 119 -11.92 5.28 16.36
CA GLN A 119 -12.23 5.87 15.06
C GLN A 119 -13.44 5.12 14.46
N THR A 120 -14.35 5.84 13.83
CA THR A 120 -15.41 5.21 13.04
C THR A 120 -14.85 4.92 11.65
N ALA A 121 -14.95 3.66 11.22
CA ALA A 121 -14.62 3.21 9.87
C ALA A 121 -15.45 3.94 8.81
#